data_AF-A0A813LUY3-F1
#
_entry.id   AF-A0A813LUY3-F1
#
_cell.length_a   1.000
_cell.length_b   1.000
_cell.length_c   1.000
_cell.angle_alpha   90.00
_cell.angle_beta   90.00
_cell.angle_gamma   90.00
#
_symmetry.space_group_name_H-M   'P 1'
#
loop_
_entity.id
_entity.type
_entity.pdbx_description
1 polymer ?
#
loop_
_entity_poly.entity_id
_entity_poly.type
_entity_poly.pdbx_seq_one_letter_code
_entity_poly.pdbx_strand_id
1 'polypeptide(L)'
;LRGHRCFRVLGPADVPHDGIAGISYATVELCEDVVEEGDLQLAETLTLLVQEWRTLVEKSKFERFEGQIRQVLEDLGPMPPAEEAGDRALWVAALVNPLPGLGVAFEIRPQALLAPTVRERLQVVLDGIRGSIGHVSGTAPLF
;
A
#
# COMPACT_ATOMS: atom_id res chain seq x y z
N LEU A 1 -7.19 -4.31 -14.44
CA LEU A 1 -8.17 -4.04 -13.35
C LEU A 1 -7.66 -2.84 -12.58
N ARG A 2 -8.48 -1.81 -12.38
CA ARG A 2 -8.13 -0.62 -11.59
C ARG A 2 -8.93 -0.65 -10.29
N GLY A 3 -8.27 -0.49 -9.15
CA GLY A 3 -8.96 -0.28 -7.88
C GLY A 3 -9.70 1.05 -7.90
N HIS A 4 -10.95 1.08 -7.44
CA HIS A 4 -11.77 2.29 -7.47
C HIS A 4 -11.91 2.93 -6.09
N ARG A 5 -12.34 2.16 -5.09
CA ARG A 5 -12.55 2.62 -3.70
C ARG A 5 -12.40 1.46 -2.73
N CYS A 6 -12.08 1.78 -1.48
CA CYS A 6 -12.13 0.82 -0.38
C CYS A 6 -13.59 0.45 -0.07
N PHE A 7 -13.80 -0.81 0.31
CA PHE A 7 -15.09 -1.31 0.76
C PHE A 7 -14.90 -2.34 1.86
N ARG A 8 -15.89 -2.43 2.75
CA ARG A 8 -16.00 -3.47 3.76
C ARG A 8 -16.95 -4.54 3.27
N VAL A 9 -16.54 -5.80 3.32
CA VAL A 9 -17.41 -6.94 3.03
C VAL A 9 -18.29 -7.21 4.25
N LEU A 10 -19.60 -7.09 4.09
CA LEU A 10 -20.57 -7.30 5.17
C LEU A 10 -21.04 -8.76 5.27
N GLY A 11 -20.96 -9.52 4.18
CA GLY A 11 -21.37 -10.91 4.12
C GLY A 11 -21.81 -11.32 2.72
N PRO A 12 -22.37 -12.53 2.55
CA PRO A 12 -22.99 -12.95 1.29
C PRO A 12 -24.08 -11.97 0.85
N ALA A 13 -24.23 -11.75 -0.45
CA ALA A 13 -25.36 -10.99 -0.97
C ALA A 13 -26.60 -11.87 -1.05
N ASP A 14 -27.77 -11.30 -0.73
CA ASP A 14 -29.05 -11.88 -1.11
C ASP A 14 -29.26 -11.62 -2.61
N VAL A 15 -28.71 -12.52 -3.43
CA VAL A 15 -28.87 -12.45 -4.90
C VAL A 15 -30.22 -13.04 -5.30
N PRO A 16 -31.04 -12.33 -6.10
CA PRO A 16 -32.20 -12.95 -6.73
C PRO A 16 -31.77 -14.04 -7.73
N HIS A 17 -32.72 -14.89 -8.11
CA HIS A 17 -32.56 -16.22 -8.72
C HIS A 17 -31.80 -16.27 -10.08
N ASP A 18 -31.40 -15.11 -10.59
CA ASP A 18 -30.77 -14.80 -11.87
C ASP A 18 -29.25 -14.51 -11.78
N GLY A 19 -28.63 -14.79 -10.62
CA GLY A 19 -27.17 -14.79 -10.47
C GLY A 19 -26.47 -15.77 -11.44
N ILE A 20 -25.27 -15.39 -11.91
CA ILE A 20 -24.45 -16.25 -12.77
C ILE A 20 -23.96 -17.43 -11.93
N ALA A 21 -24.30 -18.65 -12.34
CA ALA A 21 -23.87 -19.87 -11.65
C ALA A 21 -22.34 -19.92 -11.53
N GLY A 22 -21.85 -20.22 -10.32
CA GLY A 22 -20.42 -20.30 -10.01
C GLY A 22 -19.76 -18.99 -9.57
N ILE A 23 -20.51 -17.88 -9.47
CA ILE A 23 -20.02 -16.61 -8.93
C ILE A 23 -20.59 -16.38 -7.53
N SER A 24 -19.71 -16.11 -6.56
CA SER A 24 -20.10 -15.69 -5.21
C SER A 24 -20.31 -14.17 -5.19
N TYR A 25 -21.45 -13.75 -4.65
CA TYR A 25 -21.79 -12.35 -4.47
C TYR A 25 -21.67 -11.96 -2.99
N ALA A 26 -21.25 -10.74 -2.72
CA ALA A 26 -21.11 -10.22 -1.37
C ALA A 26 -21.77 -8.84 -1.25
N THR A 27 -22.44 -8.61 -0.13
CA THR A 27 -22.88 -7.29 0.28
C THR A 27 -21.65 -6.51 0.74
N VAL A 28 -21.48 -5.30 0.21
CA VAL A 28 -20.36 -4.44 0.56
C VAL A 28 -20.85 -3.07 1.00
N GLU A 29 -20.13 -2.47 1.94
CA GLU A 29 -20.27 -1.08 2.35
C GLU A 29 -19.08 -0.31 1.78
N LEU A 30 -19.33 0.80 1.09
CA LEU A 30 -18.24 1.66 0.62
C LEU A 30 -17.64 2.39 1.83
N CYS A 31 -16.32 2.34 1.95
CA CYS A 31 -15.61 3.11 2.95
C CYS A 31 -15.37 4.52 2.37
N GLU A 32 -15.86 5.55 3.07
CA GLU A 32 -15.51 6.92 2.76
C GLU A 32 -14.20 7.27 3.47
N ASP A 33 -13.17 7.58 2.67
CA ASP A 33 -11.89 8.07 3.20
C ASP A 33 -12.10 9.53 3.64
N VAL A 34 -12.27 9.74 4.94
CA VAL A 34 -12.24 11.06 5.57
C VAL A 34 -10.79 11.38 5.91
N VAL A 35 -10.25 12.44 5.29
CA VAL A 35 -8.88 12.91 5.51
C VAL A 35 -8.91 14.06 6.50
N GLU A 36 -8.21 13.92 7.62
CA GLU A 36 -8.05 14.96 8.63
C GLU A 36 -6.71 15.71 8.46
N GLU A 37 -6.58 16.89 9.08
CA GLU A 37 -5.35 17.70 9.01
C GLU A 37 -4.10 16.92 9.48
N GLY A 38 -4.23 16.09 10.52
CA GLY A 38 -3.15 15.22 10.99
C GLY A 38 -2.71 14.17 9.96
N ASP A 39 -3.61 13.76 9.06
CA ASP A 39 -3.30 12.77 8.03
C ASP A 39 -2.44 13.37 6.91
N LEU A 40 -2.63 14.66 6.62
CA LEU A 40 -1.81 15.38 5.63
C LEU A 40 -0.34 15.42 6.05
N GLN A 41 -0.08 15.67 7.33
CA GLN A 41 1.30 15.69 7.86
C GLN A 41 1.97 14.31 7.77
N LEU A 42 1.22 13.25 8.06
CA LEU A 42 1.69 11.87 7.92
C LEU A 42 1.91 11.51 6.44
N ALA A 43 1.00 11.91 5.56
CA ALA A 43 1.08 11.70 4.12
C ALA A 43 2.28 12.44 3.49
N GLU A 44 2.61 13.64 3.97
CA GLU A 44 3.80 14.37 3.54
C GLU A 44 5.10 13.72 4.02
N THR A 45 5.09 13.17 5.23
CA THR A 45 6.22 12.39 5.75
C THR A 45 6.57 11.21 4.84
N LEU A 46 5.55 10.58 4.22
CA LEU A 46 5.78 9.50 3.24
C LEU A 46 6.58 9.96 2.02
N THR A 47 6.45 11.21 1.57
CA THR A 47 7.24 11.74 0.43
C THR A 47 8.74 11.56 0.70
N LEU A 48 9.19 12.00 1.87
CA LEU A 48 10.60 11.95 2.26
C LEU A 48 11.08 10.50 2.46
N LEU A 49 10.27 9.67 3.11
CA LEU A 49 10.60 8.27 3.35
C LEU A 49 10.67 7.47 2.05
N VAL A 50 9.78 7.71 1.08
CA VAL A 50 9.82 7.05 -0.24
C VAL A 50 11.09 7.43 -0.99
N GLN A 51 11.51 8.69 -0.95
CA GLN A 51 12.76 9.14 -1.59
C GLN A 51 13.99 8.49 -0.97
N GLU A 52 14.06 8.44 0.36
CA GLU A 52 15.14 7.78 1.10
C GLU A 52 15.17 6.28 0.79
N TRP A 53 14.03 5.60 0.95
CA TRP A 53 13.89 4.17 0.70
C TRP A 53 14.30 3.81 -0.73
N ARG A 54 13.83 4.57 -1.72
CA ARG A 54 14.19 4.37 -3.12
C ARG A 54 15.69 4.48 -3.34
N THR A 55 16.31 5.52 -2.79
CA THR A 55 17.76 5.74 -2.89
C THR A 55 18.54 4.56 -2.29
N LEU A 56 18.08 4.03 -1.16
CA LEU A 56 18.70 2.88 -0.50
C LEU A 56 18.53 1.61 -1.33
N VAL A 57 17.32 1.32 -1.81
CA VAL A 57 17.04 0.12 -2.62
C VAL A 57 17.80 0.16 -3.95
N GLU A 58 17.83 1.29 -4.67
CA GLU A 58 18.56 1.42 -5.93
C GLU A 58 20.09 1.25 -5.77
N LYS A 59 20.64 1.61 -4.59
CA LYS A 59 22.06 1.40 -4.27
C LYS A 59 22.37 0.00 -3.74
N SER A 60 21.34 -0.76 -3.41
CA SER A 60 21.45 -2.11 -2.87
C SER A 60 21.44 -3.17 -3.99
N LYS A 61 21.54 -4.45 -3.61
CA LYS A 61 21.39 -5.59 -4.54
C LYS A 61 20.14 -6.43 -4.24
N PHE A 62 19.09 -5.80 -3.70
CA PHE A 62 17.84 -6.49 -3.35
C PHE A 62 16.91 -6.74 -4.55
N GLU A 63 17.15 -6.10 -5.70
CA GLU A 63 16.40 -6.41 -6.92
C GLU A 63 16.63 -7.87 -7.36
N ARG A 64 15.56 -8.54 -7.77
CA ARG A 64 15.64 -9.90 -8.34
C ARG A 64 16.11 -9.91 -9.79
N PHE A 65 15.87 -8.81 -10.50
CA PHE A 65 16.32 -8.56 -11.85
C PHE A 65 16.60 -7.06 -12.01
N GLU A 66 17.52 -6.72 -12.91
CA GLU A 66 17.96 -5.34 -13.10
C GLU A 66 16.80 -4.42 -13.49
N GLY A 67 16.64 -3.32 -12.75
CA GLY A 67 15.62 -2.32 -13.03
C GLY A 67 14.22 -2.67 -12.54
N GLN A 68 14.09 -3.69 -11.67
CA GLN A 68 12.81 -4.08 -11.06
C GLN A 68 12.10 -2.89 -10.43
N ILE A 69 12.79 -2.04 -9.65
CA ILE A 69 12.15 -0.91 -8.99
C ILE A 69 11.68 0.15 -9.98
N ARG A 70 12.42 0.35 -11.06
CA ARG A 70 12.01 1.26 -12.12
C ARG A 70 10.70 0.80 -12.76
N GLN A 71 10.61 -0.49 -13.08
CA GLN A 71 9.39 -1.08 -13.64
C GLN A 71 8.20 -0.96 -12.66
N VAL A 72 8.42 -1.23 -11.37
CA VAL A 72 7.38 -1.09 -10.34
C VAL A 72 6.86 0.35 -10.29
N LEU A 73 7.74 1.35 -10.32
CA LEU A 73 7.35 2.76 -10.32
C LEU A 73 6.59 3.16 -11.60
N GLU A 74 6.98 2.62 -12.76
CA GLU A 74 6.25 2.82 -14.02
C GLU A 74 4.84 2.22 -13.96
N ASP A 75 4.71 1.01 -13.40
CA ASP A 75 3.44 0.30 -13.28
C ASP A 75 2.49 0.96 -12.26
N LEU A 76 3.03 1.48 -11.14
CA LEU A 76 2.26 2.19 -10.12
C LEU A 76 1.84 3.58 -10.57
N GLY A 77 2.59 4.20 -11.48
CA GLY A 77 2.40 5.60 -11.87
C GLY A 77 2.81 6.60 -10.78
N PRO A 78 2.45 7.89 -10.94
CA PRO A 78 2.85 8.92 -10.00
C PRO A 78 2.27 8.67 -8.60
N MET A 79 3.05 8.98 -7.57
CA MET A 79 2.57 8.96 -6.19
C MET A 79 1.41 9.97 -6.04
N PRO A 80 0.25 9.56 -5.49
CA PRO A 80 -0.87 10.47 -5.25
C PRO A 80 -0.48 11.66 -4.36
N PRO A 81 -1.13 12.83 -4.47
CA PRO A 81 -0.86 14.00 -3.63
C PRO A 81 -1.23 13.74 -2.15
N ALA A 82 -0.83 14.61 -1.23
CA ALA A 82 -1.04 14.38 0.21
C ALA A 82 -2.52 14.47 0.61
N GLU A 83 -3.30 15.24 -0.12
CA GLU A 83 -4.76 15.36 -0.01
C GLU A 83 -5.48 14.05 -0.36
N GLU A 84 -4.84 13.18 -1.15
CA GLU A 84 -5.27 11.81 -1.45
C GLU A 84 -4.54 10.80 -0.53
N ALA A 85 -4.45 11.12 0.76
CA ALA A 85 -3.66 10.39 1.75
C ALA A 85 -3.93 8.88 1.78
N GLY A 86 -5.19 8.48 1.62
CA GLY A 86 -5.60 7.07 1.58
C GLY A 86 -5.03 6.32 0.37
N ASP A 87 -5.08 6.93 -0.82
CA ASP A 87 -4.53 6.36 -2.05
C ASP A 87 -3.00 6.38 -2.04
N ARG A 88 -2.41 7.46 -1.51
CA ARG A 88 -0.96 7.55 -1.29
C ARG A 88 -0.46 6.41 -0.40
N ALA A 89 -1.16 6.10 0.69
CA ALA A 89 -0.78 4.99 1.56
C ALA A 89 -0.81 3.64 0.82
N LEU A 90 -1.86 3.38 0.03
CA LEU A 90 -1.94 2.15 -0.78
C LEU A 90 -0.85 2.09 -1.85
N TRP A 91 -0.53 3.22 -2.49
CA TRP A 91 0.56 3.32 -3.45
C TRP A 91 1.90 2.95 -2.81
N VAL A 92 2.19 3.46 -1.61
CA VAL A 92 3.43 3.13 -0.90
C VAL A 92 3.44 1.67 -0.43
N ALA A 93 2.31 1.12 0.05
CA ALA A 93 2.22 -0.30 0.39
C ALA A 93 2.56 -1.21 -0.80
N ALA A 94 2.08 -0.84 -1.99
CA ALA A 94 2.38 -1.56 -3.23
C ALA A 94 3.84 -1.41 -3.66
N LEU A 95 4.43 -0.21 -3.49
CA LEU A 95 5.84 0.04 -3.77
C LEU A 95 6.78 -0.78 -2.87
N VAL A 96 6.49 -0.82 -1.55
CA VAL A 96 7.34 -1.49 -0.55
C VAL A 96 7.21 -3.02 -0.62
N ASN A 97 6.04 -3.55 -1.00
CA ASN A 97 5.82 -4.97 -1.26
C ASN A 97 5.41 -5.24 -2.71
N PRO A 98 6.33 -5.06 -3.69
CA PRO A 98 6.02 -5.28 -5.10
C PRO A 98 5.90 -6.78 -5.41
N LEU A 99 5.41 -7.08 -6.62
CA LEU A 99 5.40 -8.43 -7.18
C LEU A 99 6.26 -8.47 -8.46
N PRO A 100 7.31 -9.29 -8.54
CA PRO A 100 7.83 -10.15 -7.46
C PRO A 100 8.43 -9.32 -6.30
N GLY A 101 8.50 -9.91 -5.10
CA GLY A 101 8.95 -9.19 -3.90
C GLY A 101 10.46 -8.98 -3.82
N LEU A 102 10.88 -7.79 -3.36
CA LEU A 102 12.28 -7.43 -3.11
C LEU A 102 12.89 -8.11 -1.87
N GLY A 103 12.04 -8.57 -0.93
CA GLY A 103 12.49 -9.16 0.33
C GLY A 103 13.03 -8.15 1.35
N VAL A 104 12.70 -6.86 1.18
CA VAL A 104 13.22 -5.78 2.04
C VAL A 104 12.26 -5.30 3.13
N ALA A 105 11.05 -5.84 3.19
CA ALA A 105 10.00 -5.41 4.10
C ALA A 105 9.06 -6.58 4.45
N PHE A 106 8.39 -6.48 5.60
CA PHE A 106 7.23 -7.31 5.92
C PHE A 106 6.09 -7.04 4.93
N GLU A 107 5.23 -8.05 4.71
CA GLU A 107 4.04 -7.90 3.87
C GLU A 107 2.98 -7.05 4.58
N ILE A 108 2.87 -5.78 4.18
CA ILE A 108 1.96 -4.80 4.78
C ILE A 108 0.66 -4.58 3.98
N ARG A 109 0.57 -5.07 2.73
CA ARG A 109 -0.59 -4.78 1.87
C ARG A 109 -1.92 -5.27 2.44
N PRO A 110 -2.04 -6.49 3.02
CA PRO A 110 -3.31 -6.92 3.62
C PRO A 110 -3.73 -6.03 4.79
N GLN A 111 -2.77 -5.61 5.62
CA GLN A 111 -3.06 -4.74 6.77
C GLN A 111 -3.48 -3.34 6.30
N ALA A 112 -2.82 -2.78 5.29
CA ALA A 112 -3.19 -1.49 4.71
C ALA A 112 -4.59 -1.52 4.07
N LEU A 113 -4.96 -2.64 3.41
CA LEU A 113 -6.29 -2.83 2.82
C LEU A 113 -7.39 -3.01 3.87
N LEU A 114 -7.07 -3.66 4.99
CA LEU A 114 -8.01 -3.89 6.09
C LEU A 114 -8.15 -2.69 7.04
N ALA A 115 -7.25 -1.72 6.95
CA ALA A 115 -7.26 -0.53 7.79
C ALA A 115 -8.57 0.26 7.57
N PRO A 116 -9.39 0.46 8.63
CA PRO A 116 -10.71 1.06 8.54
C PRO A 116 -10.68 2.56 8.30
N THR A 117 -9.56 3.23 8.60
CA THR A 117 -9.41 4.68 8.47
C THR A 117 -8.14 5.03 7.68
N VAL A 118 -8.13 6.23 7.08
CA VAL A 118 -6.95 6.77 6.39
C VAL A 118 -5.76 6.83 7.35
N ARG A 119 -5.97 7.30 8.58
CA ARG A 119 -4.92 7.37 9.62
C ARG A 119 -4.30 6.02 9.93
N GLU A 120 -5.13 4.99 10.15
CA GLU A 120 -4.62 3.64 10.43
C GLU A 120 -3.86 3.08 9.22
N ARG A 121 -4.34 3.35 8.01
CA ARG A 121 -3.66 2.95 6.78
C ARG A 121 -2.30 3.62 6.65
N LEU A 122 -2.21 4.92 6.91
CA LEU A 122 -0.96 5.68 6.93
C LEU A 122 0.01 5.11 7.97
N GLN A 123 -0.48 4.77 9.17
CA GLN A 123 0.36 4.24 10.24
C GLN A 123 0.99 2.89 9.85
N VAL A 124 0.20 1.96 9.32
CA VAL A 124 0.69 0.66 8.81
C VAL A 124 1.82 0.87 7.81
N VAL A 125 1.65 1.80 6.88
CA VAL A 125 2.60 2.06 5.81
C VAL A 125 3.85 2.78 6.31
N LEU A 126 3.69 3.75 7.22
CA LEU A 126 4.81 4.45 7.86
C LEU A 126 5.70 3.48 8.62
N ASP A 127 5.11 2.58 9.41
CA ASP A 127 5.85 1.58 10.16
C ASP A 127 6.53 0.58 9.23
N GLY A 128 5.83 0.15 8.18
CA GLY A 128 6.37 -0.76 7.15
C GLY A 128 7.57 -0.17 6.41
N ILE A 129 7.47 1.06 5.90
CA ILE A 129 8.57 1.69 5.15
C ILE A 129 9.74 2.04 6.05
N ARG A 130 9.51 2.50 7.29
CA ARG A 130 10.59 2.75 8.27
C ARG A 130 11.31 1.46 8.63
N GLY A 131 10.57 0.37 8.87
CA GLY A 131 11.16 -0.95 9.11
C GLY A 131 12.01 -1.40 7.92
N SER A 132 11.51 -1.20 6.69
CA SER A 132 12.25 -1.50 5.47
C SER A 132 13.53 -0.67 5.33
N ILE A 133 13.47 0.65 5.58
CA ILE A 133 14.66 1.52 5.60
C ILE A 133 15.67 1.02 6.63
N GLY A 134 15.22 0.68 7.84
CA GLY A 134 16.08 0.12 8.88
C GLY A 134 16.82 -1.14 8.42
N HIS A 135 16.10 -2.04 7.76
CA HIS A 135 16.65 -3.25 7.17
C HIS A 135 17.65 -3.00 6.05
N VAL A 136 17.27 -2.22 5.04
CA VAL A 136 18.12 -1.97 3.85
C VAL A 136 19.37 -1.17 4.22
N SER A 137 19.27 -0.26 5.20
CA SER A 137 20.41 0.51 5.72
C SER A 137 21.33 -0.29 6.66
N GLY A 138 20.90 -1.48 7.12
CA GLY A 138 21.63 -2.30 8.07
C GLY A 138 21.58 -1.80 9.52
N THR A 139 20.69 -0.85 9.83
CA THR A 139 20.53 -0.27 11.19
C THR A 139 19.62 -1.09 12.09
N ALA A 140 18.72 -1.88 11.50
CA ALA A 140 17.88 -2.85 12.21
C ALA A 140 17.69 -4.09 11.33
N PRO A 141 17.67 -5.32 11.87
CA PRO A 141 17.36 -6.48 11.05
C PRO A 141 15.85 -6.52 10.74
N LEU A 142 15.48 -7.26 9.69
CA LEU A 142 14.07 -7.57 9.44
C LEU A 142 13.56 -8.65 10.42
N PHE A 143 14.46 -9.45 11.02
CA PHE A 143 14.20 -10.52 11.98
C PHE A 143 15.21 -10.53 13.12
#